data_AF-A0A3L7SD05-F1
#
_entry.id   AF-A0A3L7SD05-F1
#
_cell.length_a   1.000
_cell.length_b   1.000
_cell.length_c   1.000
_cell.angle_alpha   90.00
_cell.angle_beta   90.00
_cell.angle_gamma   90.00
#
_symmetry.space_group_name_H-M   'P 1'
#
loop_
_entity.id
_entity.type
_entity.pdbx_description
1 polymer ?
#
loop_
_entity_poly.entity_id
_entity_poly.type
_entity_poly.pdbx_seq_one_letter_code
_entity_poly.pdbx_strand_id
1 'polypeptide(L)' 'MIVTIDGPAVTGNSTVARMLADRLGFRFLNTAAMYRAVAHACFQQGVDLADGRDGLC' A
#
# COMPACT_ATOMS: atom_id res chain seq x y z
N MET A 1 14.06 10.78 8.96
CA MET A 1 13.48 11.44 7.77
C MET A 1 12.49 10.47 7.11
N ILE A 2 11.32 10.95 6.70
CA ILE A 2 10.27 10.19 5.99
C ILE A 2 9.98 10.92 4.68
N VAL A 3 9.87 10.17 3.57
CA VAL A 3 9.60 10.71 2.24
C VAL A 3 8.38 9.97 1.67
N THR A 4 7.38 10.72 1.21
CA THR A 4 6.20 10.17 0.51
C THR A 4 6.33 10.40 -0.99
N ILE A 5 5.84 9.45 -1.79
CA ILE A 5 5.85 9.52 -3.26
C ILE A 5 4.42 9.25 -3.72
N ASP A 6 3.70 10.32 -4.02
CA ASP A 6 2.30 10.29 -4.45
C ASP A 6 2.18 10.66 -5.92
N GLY A 7 1.20 10.05 -6.60
CA GLY A 7 0.91 10.31 -8.01
C GLY A 7 -0.10 9.30 -8.55
N PRO A 8 -0.54 9.46 -9.80
CA PRO A 8 -1.53 8.59 -10.41
C PRO A 8 -1.09 7.12 -10.39
N ALA A 9 -2.06 6.21 -10.40
CA ALA A 9 -1.74 4.79 -10.52
C ALA A 9 -0.98 4.52 -11.83
N VAL A 10 -0.09 3.52 -11.81
CA VAL A 10 0.63 3.00 -13.00
C VAL A 10 1.72 3.93 -13.56
N THR A 11 2.01 5.09 -12.97
CA THR A 11 3.10 5.98 -13.41
C THR A 11 4.52 5.54 -13.01
N GLY A 12 4.66 4.37 -12.37
CA GLY A 12 5.97 3.85 -11.93
C GLY A 12 6.46 4.39 -10.58
N ASN A 13 5.58 5.00 -9.77
CA ASN A 13 5.93 5.57 -8.46
C ASN A 13 6.65 4.58 -7.54
N SER A 14 6.19 3.32 -7.47
CA SER A 14 6.85 2.29 -6.67
C SER A 14 8.25 1.93 -7.18
N THR A 15 8.46 2.00 -8.50
CA THR A 15 9.78 1.75 -9.11
C THR A 15 10.74 2.88 -8.74
N VAL A 16 10.35 4.13 -8.94
CA VAL A 16 11.19 5.30 -8.62
C VAL A 16 11.45 5.38 -7.11
N ALA A 17 10.43 5.18 -6.28
CA ALA A 17 10.56 5.20 -4.83
C ALA A 17 11.55 4.14 -4.31
N ARG A 18 11.52 2.92 -4.88
CA ARG A 18 12.50 1.86 -4.55
C ARG A 18 13.91 2.27 -4.96
N MET A 19 14.10 2.74 -6.19
CA MET A 19 15.41 3.19 -6.68
C MET A 19 15.98 4.33 -5.83
N LEU A 20 15.14 5.27 -5.42
CA LEU A 20 15.52 6.37 -4.54
C LEU A 20 15.92 5.86 -3.15
N ALA A 21 15.15 4.94 -2.59
CA ALA A 21 15.43 4.35 -1.29
C ALA A 21 16.77 3.59 -1.29
N ASP A 22 17.02 2.77 -2.32
CA ASP A 22 18.27 2.02 -2.48
C ASP A 22 19.48 2.96 -2.59
N ARG A 23 19.34 4.06 -3.35
CA ARG A 23 20.44 5.03 -3.55
C ARG A 23 20.75 5.86 -2.31
N LEU A 24 19.76 6.08 -1.45
CA LEU A 24 19.89 6.93 -0.26
C LEU A 24 19.98 6.13 1.05
N GLY A 25 19.92 4.80 0.99
CA GLY A 25 19.94 3.93 2.17
C GLY A 25 18.65 3.99 3.01
N PHE A 26 17.51 4.35 2.40
CA PHE A 26 16.22 4.31 3.09
C PHE A 26 15.59 2.92 3.02
N ARG A 27 14.73 2.64 4.00
CA ARG A 27 13.77 1.53 3.88
C ARG A 27 12.64 1.94 2.92
N PHE A 28 12.23 1.01 2.07
CA PHE A 28 11.13 1.19 1.12
C PHE A 28 9.85 0.53 1.64
N LEU A 29 8.71 1.22 1.49
CA LEU A 29 7.38 0.72 1.83
C LEU A 29 6.42 0.94 0.65
N ASN A 30 5.72 -0.12 0.23
CA ASN A 30 4.75 -0.07 -0.86
C ASN A 30 3.31 -0.19 -0.30
N THR A 31 2.65 0.94 -0.08
CA THR A 31 1.29 1.01 0.48
C THR A 31 0.28 0.28 -0.40
N ALA A 32 0.38 0.37 -1.73
CA ALA A 32 -0.53 -0.33 -2.63
C ALA A 32 -0.42 -1.86 -2.51
N ALA A 33 0.79 -2.39 -2.32
CA ALA A 33 0.99 -3.81 -2.04
C ALA A 33 0.43 -4.22 -0.68
N MET A 34 0.53 -3.35 0.34
CA MET A 34 -0.07 -3.60 1.66
C MET A 34 -1.59 -3.71 1.56
N TYR A 35 -2.27 -2.74 0.92
CA TYR A 35 -3.73 -2.80 0.75
C TYR A 35 -4.18 -4.03 -0.03
N ARG A 36 -3.45 -4.43 -1.08
CA ARG A 36 -3.75 -5.69 -1.79
C ARG A 36 -3.55 -6.92 -0.93
N ALA A 37 -2.51 -6.96 -0.10
CA ALA A 37 -2.27 -8.08 0.81
C ALA A 37 -3.39 -8.19 1.86
N VAL A 38 -3.83 -7.07 2.42
CA VAL A 38 -4.97 -7.02 3.35
C VAL A 38 -6.26 -7.48 2.66
N ALA A 39 -6.58 -6.93 1.49
CA ALA A 39 -7.75 -7.34 0.73
C ALA A 39 -7.73 -8.85 0.40
N HIS A 40 -6.56 -9.37 0.02
CA HIS A 40 -6.38 -10.79 -0.22
C HIS A 40 -6.60 -11.64 1.05
N ALA A 41 -6.07 -11.20 2.20
CA ALA A 41 -6.29 -11.88 3.48
C ALA A 41 -7.78 -11.91 3.87
N CYS A 42 -8.49 -10.79 3.71
CA CYS A 42 -9.94 -10.72 3.94
C CYS A 42 -10.70 -11.71 3.03
N PHE A 43 -10.33 -11.76 1.75
CA PHE A 43 -10.93 -12.69 0.80
C PHE A 43 -10.70 -14.17 1.20
N GLN A 44 -9.48 -14.52 1.62
CA GLN A 44 -9.15 -15.88 2.08
C GLN A 44 -9.90 -16.27 3.36
N GLN A 45 -10.19 -15.30 4.22
CA GLN A 45 -10.91 -15.53 5.49
C GLN A 45 -12.43 -15.48 5.34
N GLY A 46 -12.96 -15.24 4.12
CA GLY A 46 -14.40 -15.11 3.89
C GLY A 46 -15.01 -13.93 4.67
N VAL A 47 -14.23 -12.88 4.91
CA VAL A 47 -14.72 -11.67 5.58
C VAL A 47 -15.83 -11.06 4.74
N ASP A 48 -16.98 -10.81 5.35
CA ASP A 48 -18.07 -10.10 4.70
C ASP A 48 -17.65 -8.65 4.44
N LEU A 49 -17.41 -8.32 3.18
CA LEU A 49 -17.03 -6.97 2.75
C LEU A 49 -18.22 -5.99 2.79
N ALA A 50 -19.43 -6.50 3.02
CA ALA A 50 -20.66 -5.73 3.20
C ALA A 50 -21.09 -5.61 4.67
N ASP A 51 -20.34 -6.15 5.65
CA ASP A 51 -20.55 -5.91 7.09
C ASP A 51 -20.09 -4.49 7.45
N GLY A 52 -20.82 -3.51 6.91
CA GLY A 52 -20.70 -2.10 7.25
C GLY A 52 -21.39 -1.82 8.57
N ARG A 53 -20.84 -2.32 9.68
CA ARG A 53 -21.16 -1.74 10.99
C ARG A 53 -20.41 -0.43 11.12
N ASP A 54 -21.18 0.64 11.10
CA ASP A 54 -20.84 2.05 11.35
C ASP A 54 -19.89 2.24 12.56
N GLY A 55 -18.57 2.12 12.37
CA GLY A 55 -17.65 2.25 13.51
C GLY A 55 -16.21 2.68 13.22
N LEU A 56 -15.82 2.91 11.96
CA LEU A 56 -14.49 3.42 11.62
C LEU A 56 -14.51 4.26 10.34
N CYS A 57 -15.37 5.29 10.34
CA CYS A 57 -15.33 6.47 9.48
C CYS A 57 -15.87 7.63 10.31
#